data_AF-A0A7H8HFZ5-F1
#
_entry.id   AF-A0A7H8HFZ5-F1
#
_cell.length_a   1.000
_cell.length_b   1.000
_cell.length_c   1.000
_cell.angle_alpha   90.00
_cell.angle_beta   90.00
_cell.angle_gamma   90.00
#
_symmetry.space_group_name_H-M   'P 1'
#
loop_
_entity.id
_entity.type
_entity.pdbx_description
1 polymer ?
#
loop_
_entity_poly.entity_id
_entity_poly.type
_entity_poly.pdbx_seq_one_letter_code
_entity_poly.pdbx_strand_id
1 'polypeptide(L)'
;MTASFMVRPDGSPCTSPIPRSRNLPNSSGTRRTTSQKHTRALRGSTFQDSKGRRTLHRAYYDTKLRDANRRTSVASCVKNWGPDYTVRDDGRTNDCDEYPFATTYEGSFTVTDSMIRSYAVRPVLSGHNQLVGSRLSTFVAEDHLLDGDAYYVTAMP
;
A
#
# COMPACT_ATOMS: atom_id res chain seq x y z
N MET A 1 -17.23 -11.29 -1.52
CA MET A 1 -16.44 -10.28 -0.78
C MET A 1 -15.09 -10.89 -0.49
N THR A 2 -14.08 -10.58 -1.30
CA THR A 2 -12.74 -11.15 -1.16
C THR A 2 -11.90 -10.27 -0.25
N ALA A 3 -11.25 -10.90 0.73
CA ALA A 3 -10.38 -10.24 1.69
C ALA A 3 -9.05 -9.93 0.99
N SER A 4 -8.72 -8.64 0.83
CA SER A 4 -7.37 -8.23 0.46
C SER A 4 -6.44 -8.47 1.65
N PHE A 5 -5.42 -9.31 1.47
CA PHE A 5 -4.34 -9.46 2.44
C PHE A 5 -3.15 -8.62 2.02
N MET A 6 -2.59 -7.89 2.98
CA MET A 6 -1.28 -7.27 2.82
C MET A 6 -0.22 -8.35 3.07
N VAL A 7 0.87 -8.29 2.32
CA VAL A 7 1.89 -9.33 2.32
C VAL A 7 3.24 -8.64 2.48
N ARG A 8 4.10 -9.23 3.30
CA ARG A 8 5.43 -8.72 3.59
C ARG A 8 6.34 -8.81 2.33
N PRO A 9 7.45 -8.04 2.28
CA PRO A 9 8.41 -8.10 1.17
C PRO A 9 8.96 -9.50 0.86
N ASP A 10 8.97 -10.39 1.85
CA ASP A 10 9.41 -11.78 1.73
C ASP A 10 8.34 -12.73 1.13
N GLY A 11 7.11 -12.24 0.88
CA GLY A 11 6.02 -13.05 0.34
C GLY A 11 5.18 -13.79 1.38
N SER A 12 5.46 -13.63 2.66
CA SER A 12 4.73 -14.31 3.74
C SER A 12 3.36 -13.66 3.98
N PRO A 13 2.25 -14.43 4.02
CA PRO A 13 0.93 -13.91 4.37
C PRO A 13 0.92 -13.46 5.83
N CYS A 14 0.33 -12.30 6.11
CA CYS A 14 0.18 -11.80 7.47
C CYS A 14 -0.99 -12.52 8.15
N THR A 15 -0.73 -13.73 8.66
CA THR A 15 -1.68 -14.44 9.53
C THR A 15 -1.42 -14.02 10.97
N SER A 16 -2.34 -13.29 11.59
CA SER A 16 -2.37 -13.14 13.05
C SER A 16 -2.51 -14.54 13.68
N PRO A 17 -1.60 -15.00 14.55
CA PRO A 17 -1.83 -16.24 15.28
C PRO A 17 -2.67 -15.94 16.53
N ILE A 18 -3.89 -16.47 16.57
CA ILE A 18 -4.51 -16.85 17.84
C ILE A 18 -3.57 -17.88 18.49
N PRO A 19 -3.13 -17.71 19.74
CA PRO A 19 -2.07 -18.53 20.30
C PRO A 19 -2.62 -19.89 20.73
N ARG A 20 -2.09 -20.99 20.19
CA ARG A 20 -2.13 -22.31 20.84
C ARG A 20 -0.77 -23.04 20.72
N SER A 21 -0.03 -22.94 21.82
CA SER A 21 0.89 -23.92 22.45
C SER A 21 1.38 -25.16 21.66
N ARG A 22 2.73 -25.26 21.64
CA ARG A 22 3.61 -26.46 21.76
C ARG A 22 3.63 -27.53 20.67
N ASN A 23 4.76 -27.64 19.93
CA ASN A 23 5.85 -28.60 20.16
C ASN A 23 6.84 -28.63 18.96
N LEU A 24 8.15 -28.52 19.24
CA LEU A 24 9.28 -28.90 18.38
C LEU A 24 9.67 -30.35 18.75
N PRO A 25 10.21 -31.21 17.85
CA PRO A 25 11.62 -31.07 17.42
C PRO A 25 12.05 -31.59 16.02
N ASN A 26 13.15 -30.98 15.53
CA ASN A 26 14.36 -31.52 14.86
C ASN A 26 14.33 -32.17 13.45
N SER A 27 15.11 -31.63 12.48
CA SER A 27 16.45 -32.15 12.10
C SER A 27 17.01 -31.68 10.73
N SER A 28 18.27 -31.19 10.78
CA SER A 28 19.41 -31.35 9.83
C SER A 28 19.31 -31.09 8.31
N GLY A 29 20.20 -30.24 7.78
CA GLY A 29 20.68 -30.38 6.39
C GLY A 29 21.36 -29.18 5.67
N THR A 30 22.65 -28.95 5.94
CA THR A 30 23.73 -28.49 5.01
C THR A 30 23.78 -27.07 4.40
N ARG A 31 24.86 -26.34 4.76
CA ARG A 31 25.42 -25.12 4.13
C ARG A 31 26.04 -25.40 2.74
N ARG A 32 25.93 -24.43 1.82
CA ARG A 32 27.04 -24.00 0.93
C ARG A 32 26.93 -22.52 0.59
N THR A 33 28.05 -21.83 0.78
CA THR A 33 28.33 -20.42 0.53
C THR A 33 28.78 -20.20 -0.92
N THR A 34 28.37 -19.10 -1.55
CA THR A 34 29.25 -18.33 -2.45
C THR A 34 28.74 -16.91 -2.67
N SER A 35 29.71 -16.00 -2.58
CA SER A 35 29.63 -14.55 -2.59
C SER A 35 29.32 -13.95 -3.97
N GLN A 36 28.56 -12.85 -3.93
CA GLN A 36 28.62 -11.64 -4.76
C GLN A 36 29.09 -11.74 -6.23
N LYS A 37 28.22 -11.29 -7.15
CA LYS A 37 28.67 -10.44 -8.27
C LYS A 37 27.76 -9.23 -8.43
N HIS A 38 28.38 -8.06 -8.26
CA HIS A 38 27.88 -6.75 -8.62
C HIS A 38 27.42 -6.67 -10.08
N THR A 39 26.21 -6.14 -10.31
CA THR A 39 25.91 -5.33 -11.50
C THR A 39 25.17 -4.06 -11.08
N ARG A 40 25.96 -3.04 -10.80
CA ARG A 40 25.83 -1.65 -11.29
C ARG A 40 24.40 -1.12 -11.49
N ALA A 41 23.99 -0.24 -10.59
CA ALA A 41 22.83 0.63 -10.71
C ALA A 41 22.88 1.49 -11.98
N LEU A 42 21.77 1.57 -12.73
CA LEU A 42 21.45 2.70 -13.62
C LEU A 42 19.93 2.91 -13.72
N ARG A 43 19.49 4.04 -13.14
CA ARG A 43 18.41 4.95 -13.59
C ARG A 43 16.97 4.40 -13.72
N GLY A 44 16.12 4.83 -12.77
CA GLY A 44 14.73 5.21 -13.08
C GLY A 44 13.61 4.19 -12.85
N SER A 45 13.85 3.03 -12.24
CA SER A 45 12.81 2.02 -12.04
C SER A 45 12.25 2.05 -10.63
N THR A 46 10.95 2.35 -10.53
CA THR A 46 10.10 1.95 -9.41
C THR A 46 10.49 0.53 -8.98
N PHE A 47 10.78 0.31 -7.70
CA PHE A 47 11.16 -1.00 -7.19
C PHE A 47 9.97 -1.96 -7.44
N GLN A 48 10.14 -2.79 -8.47
CA GLN A 48 9.22 -3.85 -8.84
C GLN A 48 9.80 -5.13 -8.26
N ASP A 49 9.01 -5.89 -7.51
CA ASP A 49 9.46 -7.20 -7.07
C ASP A 49 9.56 -8.18 -8.25
N SER A 50 9.98 -9.42 -7.98
CA SER A 50 10.13 -10.47 -9.00
C SER A 50 8.83 -10.83 -9.77
N LYS A 51 7.68 -10.25 -9.38
CA LYS A 51 6.39 -10.38 -10.04
C LYS A 51 5.92 -9.06 -10.68
N GLY A 52 6.78 -8.05 -10.78
CA GLY A 52 6.43 -6.74 -11.33
C GLY A 52 5.62 -5.86 -10.38
N ARG A 53 5.44 -6.25 -9.10
CA ARG A 53 4.61 -5.50 -8.14
C ARG A 53 5.38 -4.28 -7.66
N ARG A 54 4.79 -3.11 -7.84
CA ARG A 54 5.36 -1.83 -7.44
C ARG A 54 5.25 -1.71 -5.93
N THR A 55 6.38 -1.55 -5.26
CA THR A 55 6.38 -1.32 -3.81
C THR A 55 5.92 0.10 -3.48
N LEU A 56 5.24 0.20 -2.36
CA LEU A 56 4.88 1.42 -1.68
C LEU A 56 5.78 1.58 -0.46
N HIS A 57 6.20 2.80 -0.16
CA HIS A 57 6.97 3.10 1.05
C HIS A 57 6.11 3.93 2.00
N ARG A 58 6.03 3.52 3.27
CA ARG A 58 5.24 4.23 4.27
C ARG A 58 5.76 5.65 4.46
N ALA A 59 4.90 6.64 4.32
CA ALA A 59 5.15 8.02 4.71
C ALA A 59 4.38 8.30 6.02
N TYR A 60 5.10 8.34 7.14
CA TYR A 60 4.56 8.53 8.47
C TYR A 60 4.81 9.95 8.99
N TYR A 61 6.08 10.37 9.03
CA TYR A 61 6.48 11.66 9.62
C TYR A 61 6.20 12.86 8.71
N ASP A 62 6.20 12.66 7.39
CA ASP A 62 5.95 13.73 6.43
C ASP A 62 4.45 14.04 6.29
N THR A 63 3.90 14.77 7.25
CA THR A 63 2.49 15.20 7.25
C THR A 63 2.15 16.08 6.06
N LYS A 64 3.09 16.93 5.61
CA LYS A 64 2.89 17.84 4.47
C LYS A 64 2.72 17.06 3.17
N LEU A 65 3.55 16.04 2.94
CA LEU A 65 3.40 15.14 1.80
C LEU A 65 2.07 14.39 1.84
N ARG A 66 1.69 13.86 3.00
CA ARG A 66 0.43 13.14 3.17
C ARG A 66 -0.78 14.03 2.84
N ASP A 67 -0.76 15.28 3.30
CA ASP A 67 -1.83 16.25 3.01
C ASP A 67 -1.81 16.72 1.56
N ALA A 68 -0.62 16.83 0.95
CA ALA A 68 -0.50 17.11 -0.48
C ALA A 68 -1.08 15.96 -1.31
N ASN A 69 -0.78 14.71 -0.98
CA ASN A 69 -1.37 13.53 -1.62
C ASN A 69 -2.90 13.55 -1.51
N ARG A 70 -3.47 13.74 -0.31
CA ARG A 70 -4.93 13.81 -0.14
C ARG A 70 -5.55 14.91 -1.00
N ARG A 71 -4.97 16.11 -0.99
CA ARG A 71 -5.48 17.25 -1.79
C ARG A 71 -5.44 16.95 -3.29
N THR A 72 -4.35 16.36 -3.79
CA THR A 72 -4.24 15.96 -5.20
C THR A 72 -5.28 14.90 -5.56
N SER A 73 -5.47 13.89 -4.71
CA SER A 73 -6.49 12.86 -4.93
C SER A 73 -7.90 13.44 -4.95
N VAL A 74 -8.26 14.28 -3.98
CA VAL A 74 -9.57 14.94 -3.92
C VAL A 74 -9.79 15.85 -5.13
N ALA A 75 -8.78 16.62 -5.54
CA ALA A 75 -8.87 17.46 -6.74
C ALA A 75 -9.15 16.62 -7.99
N SER A 76 -8.48 15.47 -8.13
CA SER A 76 -8.75 14.52 -9.22
C SER A 76 -10.13 13.87 -9.11
N CYS A 77 -10.65 13.66 -7.90
CA CYS A 77 -12.03 13.20 -7.73
C CYS A 77 -13.04 14.23 -8.22
N VAL A 78 -12.90 15.48 -7.80
CA VAL A 78 -13.76 16.58 -8.28
C VAL A 78 -13.67 16.71 -9.80
N LYS A 79 -12.47 16.61 -10.37
CA LYS A 79 -12.26 16.70 -11.82
C LYS A 79 -12.93 15.56 -12.60
N ASN A 80 -12.90 14.33 -12.10
CA ASN A 80 -13.37 13.15 -12.84
C ASN A 80 -14.84 12.80 -12.58
N TRP A 81 -15.39 13.14 -11.41
CA TRP A 81 -16.77 12.77 -11.01
C TRP A 81 -17.66 13.95 -10.64
N GLY A 82 -17.14 15.18 -10.64
CA GLY A 82 -17.89 16.37 -10.24
C GLY A 82 -17.71 16.73 -8.76
N PRO A 83 -18.04 17.98 -8.37
CA PRO A 83 -17.89 18.46 -6.99
C PRO A 83 -18.85 17.78 -6.01
N ASP A 84 -19.92 17.17 -6.50
CA ASP A 84 -20.96 16.44 -5.76
C ASP A 84 -20.68 14.94 -5.64
N TYR A 85 -19.47 14.47 -5.97
CA TYR A 85 -19.11 13.04 -5.92
C TYR A 85 -19.34 12.38 -4.55
N THR A 86 -19.42 13.18 -3.48
CA THR A 86 -19.68 12.74 -2.10
C THR A 86 -21.16 12.43 -1.84
N VAL A 87 -22.08 12.94 -2.68
CA VAL A 87 -23.53 12.80 -2.54
C VAL A 87 -23.98 11.45 -3.11
N ARG A 88 -24.97 10.83 -2.46
CA ARG A 88 -25.62 9.60 -2.92
C ARG A 88 -27.12 9.66 -2.69
N ASP A 89 -27.89 9.02 -3.56
CA ASP A 89 -29.36 8.98 -3.46
C ASP A 89 -29.87 8.14 -2.28
N ASP A 90 -29.02 7.26 -1.74
CA ASP A 90 -29.35 6.36 -0.64
C ASP A 90 -29.11 6.96 0.76
N GLY A 91 -28.86 8.28 0.84
CA GLY A 91 -28.63 9.01 2.09
C GLY A 91 -27.28 8.77 2.75
N ARG A 92 -26.40 7.96 2.14
CA ARG A 92 -25.00 7.78 2.59
C ARG A 92 -24.07 8.73 1.84
N THR A 93 -22.78 8.73 2.20
CA THR A 93 -21.76 9.55 1.53
C THR A 93 -20.69 8.70 0.86
N ASN A 94 -20.03 9.27 -0.15
CA ASN A 94 -18.77 8.73 -0.68
C ASN A 94 -17.58 9.51 -0.14
N ASP A 95 -16.46 8.82 0.03
CA ASP A 95 -15.12 9.40 0.15
C ASP A 95 -14.37 9.19 -1.19
N CYS A 96 -13.37 10.03 -1.45
CA CYS A 96 -12.42 9.79 -2.54
C CYS A 96 -11.38 8.78 -2.04
N ASP A 97 -11.40 7.55 -2.56
CA ASP A 97 -10.35 6.56 -2.33
C ASP A 97 -9.21 6.77 -3.33
N GLU A 98 -7.98 6.52 -2.90
CA GLU A 98 -6.78 6.74 -3.71
C GLU A 98 -5.79 5.57 -3.65
N TYR A 99 -5.19 5.29 -4.80
CA TYR A 99 -4.05 4.38 -4.91
C TYR A 99 -2.99 4.92 -5.87
N PRO A 100 -1.72 5.05 -5.45
CA PRO A 100 -1.18 4.76 -4.11
C PRO A 100 -1.77 5.62 -2.98
N PHE A 101 -1.78 5.08 -1.76
CA PHE A 101 -2.42 5.71 -0.60
C PHE A 101 -1.76 7.04 -0.22
N ALA A 102 -2.52 7.97 0.36
CA ALA A 102 -1.94 9.25 0.83
C ALA A 102 -0.81 9.09 1.86
N THR A 103 -0.76 7.96 2.57
CA THR A 103 0.29 7.60 3.54
C THR A 103 1.49 6.91 2.90
N THR A 104 1.76 7.17 1.61
CA THR A 104 2.91 6.63 0.88
C THR A 104 3.71 7.71 0.16
N TYR A 105 5.02 7.47 -0.04
CA TYR A 105 5.87 8.36 -0.83
C TYR A 105 5.48 8.37 -2.32
N GLU A 106 4.87 7.29 -2.78
CA GLU A 106 4.34 7.12 -4.14
C GLU A 106 2.94 7.72 -4.35
N GLY A 107 2.39 8.43 -3.36
CA GLY A 107 1.07 9.04 -3.45
C GLY A 107 0.90 10.01 -4.63
N SER A 108 -0.36 10.41 -4.86
CA SER A 108 -0.77 11.15 -6.06
C SER A 108 -0.03 12.47 -6.29
N PHE A 109 0.38 13.19 -5.23
CA PHE A 109 1.08 14.47 -5.36
C PHE A 109 2.46 14.34 -6.01
N THR A 110 3.09 13.17 -5.89
CA THR A 110 4.45 12.97 -6.43
C THR A 110 4.43 12.53 -7.90
N VAL A 111 3.25 12.27 -8.49
CA VAL A 111 3.11 11.86 -9.89
C VAL A 111 3.17 13.09 -10.80
N THR A 112 4.07 13.06 -11.79
CA THR A 112 4.17 14.08 -12.84
C THR A 112 3.90 13.47 -14.21
N ASP A 113 3.52 14.29 -15.19
CA ASP A 113 3.16 13.85 -16.55
C ASP A 113 4.31 13.11 -17.28
N SER A 114 5.55 13.35 -16.86
CA SER A 114 6.75 12.68 -17.39
C SER A 114 7.01 11.29 -16.79
N MET A 115 6.26 10.87 -15.76
CA MET A 115 6.46 9.58 -15.12
C MET A 115 5.66 8.47 -15.80
N ILE A 116 6.24 7.28 -15.84
CA ILE A 116 5.54 6.06 -16.29
C ILE A 116 4.48 5.60 -15.25
N ARG A 117 4.54 6.08 -14.00
CA ARG A 117 3.47 5.83 -13.01
C ARG A 117 2.32 6.79 -13.15
N SER A 118 1.14 6.25 -12.91
CA SER A 118 -0.08 6.97 -12.62
C SER A 118 -0.53 6.68 -11.17
N TYR A 119 -1.63 7.33 -10.80
CA TYR A 119 -2.43 7.02 -9.61
C TYR A 119 -3.89 6.86 -10.06
N ALA A 120 -4.66 6.17 -9.24
CA ALA A 120 -6.10 6.02 -9.40
C ALA A 120 -6.81 6.70 -8.25
N VAL A 121 -7.99 7.24 -8.56
CA VAL A 121 -8.94 7.74 -7.58
C VAL A 121 -10.31 7.16 -7.88
N ARG A 122 -11.18 7.03 -6.89
CA ARG A 122 -12.57 6.60 -7.11
C ARG A 122 -13.47 7.01 -5.93
N PRO A 123 -14.67 7.56 -6.18
CA PRO A 123 -15.70 7.70 -5.16
C PRO A 123 -16.14 6.32 -4.69
N VAL A 124 -16.02 6.06 -3.39
CA VAL A 124 -16.44 4.82 -2.76
C VAL A 124 -17.21 5.15 -1.49
N LEU A 125 -18.09 4.25 -1.03
CA LEU A 125 -18.88 4.45 0.18
C LEU A 125 -17.99 4.79 1.39
N SER A 126 -18.20 5.94 2.04
CA SER A 126 -17.33 6.47 3.11
C SER A 126 -17.10 5.46 4.23
N GLY A 127 -18.15 4.79 4.70
CA GLY A 127 -18.03 3.79 5.76
C GLY A 127 -17.11 2.62 5.40
N HIS A 128 -17.11 2.18 4.15
CA HIS A 128 -16.18 1.13 3.69
C HIS A 128 -14.75 1.67 3.56
N ASN A 129 -14.59 2.88 3.02
CA ASN A 129 -13.29 3.51 2.86
C ASN A 129 -12.57 3.69 4.20
N GLN A 130 -13.27 4.25 5.17
CA GLN A 130 -12.75 4.52 6.51
C GLN A 130 -12.42 3.22 7.26
N LEU A 131 -13.24 2.18 7.09
CA LEU A 131 -12.96 0.86 7.67
C LEU A 131 -11.68 0.25 7.06
N VAL A 132 -11.51 0.32 5.74
CA VAL A 132 -10.31 -0.20 5.07
C VAL A 132 -9.07 0.62 5.47
N GLY A 133 -9.16 1.95 5.51
CA GLY A 133 -8.09 2.83 5.98
C GLY A 133 -7.68 2.56 7.44
N SER A 134 -8.66 2.25 8.31
CA SER A 134 -8.39 1.83 9.69
C SER A 134 -7.65 0.50 9.73
N ARG A 135 -8.07 -0.50 8.94
CA ARG A 135 -7.39 -1.81 8.84
C ARG A 135 -5.97 -1.68 8.31
N LEU A 136 -5.76 -0.85 7.29
CA LEU A 136 -4.42 -0.53 6.79
C LEU A 136 -3.55 0.09 7.89
N SER A 137 -4.11 1.02 8.67
CA SER A 137 -3.40 1.65 9.79
C SER A 137 -3.03 0.65 10.88
N THR A 138 -3.91 -0.30 11.20
CA THR A 138 -3.62 -1.41 12.11
C THR A 138 -2.50 -2.30 11.56
N PHE A 139 -2.59 -2.73 10.30
CA PHE A 139 -1.55 -3.54 9.66
C PHE A 139 -0.16 -2.89 9.76
N VAL A 140 -0.03 -1.61 9.35
CA VAL A 140 1.28 -0.95 9.38
C VAL A 140 1.82 -0.77 10.80
N ALA A 141 0.94 -0.74 11.81
CA ALA A 141 1.32 -0.67 13.21
C ALA A 141 1.74 -2.04 13.76
N GLU A 142 0.93 -3.09 13.54
CA GLU A 142 1.17 -4.44 14.07
C GLU A 142 2.38 -5.13 13.44
N ASP A 143 2.62 -4.91 12.14
CA ASP A 143 3.78 -5.48 11.44
C ASP A 143 5.04 -4.60 11.57
N HIS A 144 4.97 -3.55 12.39
CA HIS A 144 6.07 -2.64 12.72
C HIS A 144 6.70 -1.99 11.46
N LEU A 145 5.89 -1.66 10.45
CA LEU A 145 6.39 -0.95 9.26
C LEU A 145 6.76 0.47 9.69
N LEU A 146 8.04 0.80 9.72
CA LEU A 146 8.51 2.14 10.04
C LEU A 146 8.36 3.09 8.84
N ASP A 147 8.59 4.37 9.08
CA ASP A 147 8.72 5.35 8.00
C ASP A 147 9.78 4.89 6.99
N GLY A 148 9.43 4.93 5.70
CA GLY A 148 10.29 4.45 4.62
C GLY A 148 10.27 2.94 4.37
N ASP A 149 9.63 2.13 5.21
CA ASP A 149 9.56 0.68 4.97
C ASP A 149 8.70 0.37 3.74
N ALA A 150 9.20 -0.58 2.94
CA ALA A 150 8.55 -1.04 1.72
C ALA A 150 7.51 -2.12 2.01
N TYR A 151 6.37 -2.04 1.31
CA TYR A 151 5.35 -3.08 1.26
C TYR A 151 4.65 -3.06 -0.11
N TYR A 152 3.84 -4.07 -0.39
CA TYR A 152 3.01 -4.09 -1.58
C TYR A 152 1.58 -4.51 -1.24
N VAL A 153 0.65 -4.12 -2.09
CA VAL A 153 -0.77 -4.49 -1.98
C VAL A 153 -1.09 -5.51 -3.05
N THR A 154 -1.81 -6.56 -2.68
CA THR A 154 -2.36 -7.52 -3.65
C THR A 154 -3.86 -7.64 -3.43
N ALA A 155 -4.62 -7.52 -4.51
CA ALA A 155 -6.01 -7.94 -4.51
C ALA A 155 -6.02 -9.46 -4.62
N MET A 156 -6.64 -10.15 -3.67
CA MET A 156 -6.88 -11.59 -3.83
C MET A 156 -8.15 -11.78 -4.66
N PRO A 157 -8.13 -12.64 -5.68
CA PRO A 157 -9.28 -12.94 -6.52
C PRO A 157 -10.43 -13.58 -5.74
#